data_AF-A0A371BXH3-F1
#
_entry.id   AF-A0A371BXH3-F1
#
_cell.length_a   1.000
_cell.length_b   1.000
_cell.length_c   1.000
_cell.angle_alpha   90.00
_cell.angle_beta   90.00
_cell.angle_gamma   90.00
#
_symmetry.space_group_name_H-M   'P 1'
#
loop_
_entity.id
_entity.type
_entity.pdbx_description
1 polymer ?
#
loop_
_entity_poly.entity_id
_entity_poly.type
_entity_poly.pdbx_seq_one_letter_code
_entity_poly.pdbx_strand_id
1 'polypeptide(L)'
;MSFRNVSLRGSQLLGKLDSRGWGWYVAKKWNIGLVYTMCKVFLRCKKVDIKGLDNLLEAHRQARLEGRGLLTVMNHTSVLDDPVVWGMLPNDNGWIPYLMRWATGAKDICYKNKLYSLFFGAGQVLPITRFGIGGPFQPGMDMCVRLLNPNNKIKYSAKYAPYLVHTNATSYPFWRESNWVHFFPEGYVHQALEPHEGTMRYFRWGTSRAVLEPVTPPIIVPMFSHGLQKVFQEIPKGYEMEGNNTNKDRTISIRIGEPISETTVAGFRNEWINLCHKENVGLNAETMPDVLKNGQEAKDLRSKVAAYLREEVEKLRLTVPNMNPELPEFKEPEFWSDIDKVHKGVYNHRGKVRMLRNPTKGLIEVVEANKD
;
A
#
# COMPACT_ATOMS: atom_id res chain seq x y z
N MET A 1 0.76 -14.63 14.03
CA MET A 1 1.52 -14.51 15.29
C MET A 1 2.30 -13.21 15.23
N SER A 2 2.12 -12.30 16.20
CA SER A 2 2.87 -11.03 16.27
C SER A 2 3.96 -11.11 17.34
N PHE A 3 5.16 -10.63 17.02
CA PHE A 3 6.27 -10.57 17.96
C PHE A 3 6.15 -9.37 18.89
N ARG A 4 6.44 -9.56 20.18
CA ARG A 4 6.27 -8.51 21.20
C ARG A 4 7.07 -7.25 20.85
N ASN A 5 8.33 -7.37 20.44
CA ASN A 5 9.14 -6.19 20.11
C ASN A 5 8.69 -5.51 18.81
N VAL A 6 8.08 -6.23 17.86
CA VAL A 6 7.48 -5.60 16.68
C VAL A 6 6.33 -4.69 17.11
N SER A 7 5.42 -5.21 17.94
CA SER A 7 4.30 -4.44 18.47
C SER A 7 4.74 -3.28 19.37
N LEU A 8 5.76 -3.46 20.22
CA LEU A 8 6.31 -2.42 21.08
C LEU A 8 6.99 -1.31 20.28
N ARG A 9 7.88 -1.66 19.33
CA ARG A 9 8.53 -0.68 18.44
C ARG A 9 7.49 0.08 17.64
N GLY A 10 6.53 -0.61 17.03
CA GLY A 10 5.42 0.03 16.32
C GLY A 10 4.68 1.03 17.20
N SER A 11 4.33 0.65 18.43
CA SER A 11 3.63 1.53 19.38
C SER A 11 4.45 2.76 19.79
N GLN A 12 5.76 2.59 20.03
CA GLN A 12 6.66 3.69 20.38
C GLN A 12 6.83 4.66 19.22
N LEU A 13 6.98 4.16 18.00
CA LEU A 13 7.15 4.97 16.79
C LEU A 13 5.86 5.72 16.44
N LEU A 14 4.71 5.05 16.52
CA LEU A 14 3.40 5.69 16.35
C LEU A 14 3.19 6.79 17.41
N GLY A 15 3.57 6.54 18.66
CA GLY A 15 3.49 7.56 19.72
C GLY A 15 4.36 8.81 19.45
N LYS A 16 5.46 8.67 18.70
CA LYS A 16 6.31 9.79 18.27
C LYS A 16 5.76 10.49 17.03
N LEU A 17 5.21 9.73 16.08
CA LEU A 17 4.70 10.23 14.80
C LEU A 17 3.32 10.89 14.94
N ASP A 18 2.44 10.31 15.76
CA ASP A 18 1.06 10.74 15.98
C ASP A 18 0.90 11.26 17.41
N SER A 19 1.51 12.43 17.67
CA SER A 19 1.66 12.98 19.02
C SER A 19 0.33 13.11 19.77
N ARG A 20 0.33 12.75 21.05
CA ARG A 20 -0.87 12.43 21.86
C ARG A 20 -1.59 13.64 22.47
N GLY A 21 -1.51 14.79 21.81
CA GLY A 21 -2.12 16.04 22.26
C GLY A 21 -3.36 16.40 21.46
N TRP A 22 -4.29 17.14 22.09
CA TRP A 22 -5.49 17.65 21.42
C TRP A 22 -5.16 18.49 20.18
N GLY A 23 -4.14 19.35 20.24
CA GLY A 23 -3.73 20.20 19.11
C GLY A 23 -3.31 19.40 17.87
N TRP A 24 -2.58 18.30 18.06
CA TRP A 24 -2.19 17.41 16.96
C TRP A 24 -3.39 16.69 16.35
N TYR A 25 -4.33 16.23 17.18
CA TYR A 25 -5.59 15.66 16.70
C TYR A 25 -6.39 16.65 15.84
N VAL A 26 -6.45 17.93 16.25
CA VAL A 26 -7.10 19.00 15.46
C VAL A 26 -6.37 19.20 14.13
N ALA A 27 -5.04 19.31 14.13
CA ALA A 27 -4.24 19.47 12.92
C ALA A 27 -4.44 18.30 11.94
N LYS A 28 -4.43 17.06 12.45
CA LYS A 28 -4.74 15.83 11.70
C LYS A 28 -6.13 15.86 11.09
N LYS A 29 -7.15 16.19 11.88
CA LYS A 29 -8.55 16.30 11.40
C LYS A 29 -8.68 17.30 10.24
N TRP A 30 -8.11 18.48 10.39
CA TRP A 30 -8.16 19.51 9.34
C TRP A 30 -7.36 19.13 8.11
N ASN A 31 -6.14 18.61 8.29
CA ASN A 31 -5.29 18.22 7.17
C ASN A 31 -5.94 17.12 6.32
N ILE A 32 -6.40 16.03 6.95
CA ILE A 32 -7.08 14.94 6.25
C ILE A 32 -8.39 15.47 5.63
N GLY A 33 -9.20 16.21 6.38
CA GLY A 33 -10.49 16.72 5.91
C GLY A 33 -10.39 17.65 4.69
N LEU A 34 -9.42 18.56 4.70
CA LEU A 34 -9.17 19.48 3.58
C LEU A 34 -8.67 18.75 2.34
N VAL A 35 -7.62 17.90 2.48
CA VAL A 35 -7.09 17.11 1.35
C VAL A 35 -8.17 16.21 0.76
N TYR A 36 -8.93 15.54 1.62
CA TYR A 36 -10.06 14.71 1.23
C TYR A 36 -11.13 15.50 0.46
N THR A 37 -11.51 16.68 0.96
CA THR A 37 -12.51 17.53 0.31
C THR A 37 -12.04 17.99 -1.08
N MET A 38 -10.78 18.40 -1.20
CA MET A 38 -10.18 18.77 -2.49
C MET A 38 -10.19 17.59 -3.48
N CYS A 39 -9.80 16.40 -3.02
CA CYS A 39 -9.78 15.19 -3.84
C CYS A 39 -11.18 14.75 -4.28
N LYS A 40 -12.17 14.88 -3.39
CA LYS A 40 -13.58 14.61 -3.71
C LYS A 40 -14.11 15.59 -4.75
N VAL A 41 -13.85 16.89 -4.60
CA VAL A 41 -14.22 17.90 -5.60
C VAL A 41 -13.54 17.60 -6.93
N PHE A 42 -12.25 17.25 -6.90
CA PHE A 42 -11.51 16.85 -8.09
C PHE A 42 -12.18 15.67 -8.80
N LEU A 43 -12.51 14.58 -8.09
CA LEU A 43 -13.19 13.42 -8.68
C LEU A 43 -14.57 13.79 -9.25
N ARG A 44 -15.35 14.66 -8.58
CA ARG A 44 -16.64 15.14 -9.11
C ARG A 44 -16.51 15.92 -10.42
N CYS A 45 -15.35 16.53 -10.66
CA CYS A 45 -15.04 17.26 -11.90
C CYS A 45 -14.42 16.37 -13.00
N LYS A 46 -14.30 15.06 -12.78
CA LYS A 46 -13.75 14.10 -13.75
C LYS A 46 -14.82 13.08 -14.15
N LYS A 47 -14.59 12.43 -15.29
CA LYS A 47 -15.29 11.19 -15.61
C LYS A 47 -14.68 10.08 -14.77
N VAL A 48 -15.46 9.52 -13.85
CA VAL A 48 -14.99 8.48 -12.92
C VAL A 48 -15.90 7.26 -13.04
N ASP A 49 -15.30 6.07 -13.08
CA ASP A 49 -15.98 4.79 -13.09
C ASP A 49 -15.53 3.97 -11.87
N ILE A 50 -16.36 3.97 -10.82
CA ILE A 50 -16.07 3.32 -9.53
C ILE A 50 -16.94 2.08 -9.43
N LYS A 51 -16.33 0.92 -9.18
CA LYS A 51 -17.04 -0.36 -8.95
C LYS A 51 -16.57 -1.02 -7.67
N GLY A 52 -17.51 -1.58 -6.91
CA GLY A 52 -17.24 -2.32 -5.67
C GLY A 52 -17.02 -1.46 -4.42
N LEU A 53 -17.42 -0.19 -4.42
CA LEU A 53 -17.26 0.68 -3.24
C LEU A 53 -17.91 0.10 -1.99
N ASP A 54 -19.07 -0.55 -2.13
CA ASP A 54 -19.79 -1.17 -1.02
C ASP A 54 -18.96 -2.26 -0.34
N ASN A 55 -18.13 -2.99 -1.09
CA ASN A 55 -17.24 -4.03 -0.54
C ASN A 55 -16.25 -3.44 0.46
N LEU A 56 -15.68 -2.26 0.15
CA LEU A 56 -14.78 -1.56 1.06
C LEU A 56 -15.52 -0.99 2.27
N LEU A 57 -16.70 -0.41 2.07
CA LEU A 57 -17.49 0.16 3.16
C LEU A 57 -17.92 -0.91 4.15
N GLU A 58 -18.38 -2.05 3.64
CA GLU A 58 -18.79 -3.20 4.44
C GLU A 58 -17.59 -3.85 5.13
N ALA A 59 -16.48 -4.07 4.43
CA ALA A 59 -15.24 -4.58 5.02
C ALA A 59 -14.74 -3.69 6.17
N HIS A 60 -14.80 -2.37 5.99
CA HIS A 60 -14.40 -1.43 7.03
C HIS A 60 -15.36 -1.46 8.22
N ARG A 61 -16.68 -1.55 7.98
CA ARG A 61 -17.68 -1.73 9.04
C ARG A 61 -17.43 -3.02 9.82
N GLN A 62 -17.22 -4.14 9.13
CA GLN A 62 -16.95 -5.45 9.75
C GLN A 62 -15.65 -5.46 10.54
N ALA A 63 -14.56 -4.90 9.97
CA ALA A 63 -13.28 -4.77 10.66
C ALA A 63 -13.44 -4.03 12.00
N ARG A 64 -14.29 -2.99 12.04
CA ARG A 64 -14.58 -2.27 13.29
C ARG A 64 -15.41 -3.07 14.28
N LEU A 65 -16.44 -3.77 13.81
CA LEU A 65 -17.30 -4.59 14.67
C LEU A 65 -16.56 -5.77 15.31
N GLU A 66 -15.72 -6.43 14.53
CA GLU A 66 -14.88 -7.55 14.98
C GLU A 66 -13.59 -7.08 15.66
N GLY A 67 -13.30 -5.78 15.56
CA GLY A 67 -12.04 -5.15 15.95
C GLY A 67 -10.81 -5.84 15.39
N ARG A 68 -10.81 -6.00 14.08
CA ARG A 68 -9.70 -6.46 13.24
C ARG A 68 -9.08 -5.27 12.51
N GLY A 69 -7.86 -5.46 12.03
CA GLY A 69 -7.28 -4.54 11.05
C GLY A 69 -8.00 -4.64 9.69
N LEU A 70 -8.05 -3.53 8.96
CA LEU A 70 -8.42 -3.50 7.55
C LEU A 70 -7.15 -3.21 6.72
N LEU A 71 -6.82 -4.08 5.79
CA LEU A 71 -5.72 -3.90 4.85
C LEU A 71 -6.27 -3.69 3.45
N THR A 72 -6.00 -2.55 2.83
CA THR A 72 -6.26 -2.35 1.40
C THR A 72 -4.96 -2.42 0.61
N VAL A 73 -4.96 -3.11 -0.52
CA VAL A 73 -3.78 -3.24 -1.41
C VAL A 73 -4.14 -2.77 -2.81
N MET A 74 -3.34 -1.89 -3.39
CA MET A 74 -3.59 -1.32 -4.71
C MET A 74 -2.32 -1.18 -5.53
N ASN A 75 -2.47 -1.21 -6.86
CA ASN A 75 -1.41 -0.79 -7.77
C ASN A 75 -1.09 0.71 -7.58
N HIS A 76 0.10 1.13 -8.03
CA HIS A 76 0.53 2.52 -7.92
C HIS A 76 0.95 3.07 -9.27
N THR A 77 0.14 3.97 -9.84
CA THR A 77 0.36 4.58 -11.16
C THR A 77 0.55 6.09 -11.10
N SER A 78 0.29 6.74 -9.97
CA SER A 78 0.51 8.17 -9.81
C SER A 78 0.76 8.52 -8.35
N VAL A 79 1.58 9.55 -8.09
CA VAL A 79 1.67 10.18 -6.77
C VAL A 79 0.32 10.69 -6.24
N LEU A 80 -0.65 10.90 -7.13
CA LEU A 80 -2.00 11.32 -6.78
C LEU A 80 -2.91 10.17 -6.33
N ASP A 81 -2.50 8.91 -6.47
CA ASP A 81 -3.35 7.77 -6.10
C ASP A 81 -3.77 7.84 -4.62
N ASP A 82 -2.80 8.03 -3.70
CA ASP A 82 -3.06 8.02 -2.26
C ASP A 82 -3.95 9.15 -1.77
N PRO A 83 -3.93 10.39 -2.27
CA PRO A 83 -4.93 11.37 -1.85
C PRO A 83 -6.24 11.24 -2.65
N VAL A 84 -6.18 10.99 -3.97
CA VAL A 84 -7.34 11.14 -4.85
C VAL A 84 -8.33 10.00 -4.73
N VAL A 85 -7.87 8.75 -4.71
CA VAL A 85 -8.77 7.58 -4.73
C VAL A 85 -9.79 7.62 -3.59
N TRP A 86 -9.41 8.11 -2.41
CA TRP A 86 -10.31 8.17 -1.25
C TRP A 86 -11.42 9.21 -1.36
N GLY A 87 -11.35 10.15 -2.31
CA GLY A 87 -12.45 11.07 -2.59
C GLY A 87 -13.78 10.37 -2.92
N MET A 88 -13.71 9.08 -3.29
CA MET A 88 -14.87 8.20 -3.52
C MET A 88 -15.67 7.85 -2.25
N LEU A 89 -15.07 7.93 -1.05
CA LEU A 89 -15.75 7.55 0.20
C LEU A 89 -16.94 8.48 0.52
N PRO A 90 -17.86 8.12 1.43
CA PRO A 90 -18.92 9.02 1.90
C PRO A 90 -18.39 10.33 2.50
N ASN A 91 -19.14 11.43 2.34
CA ASN A 91 -18.66 12.80 2.53
C ASN A 91 -18.00 13.08 3.89
N ASP A 92 -18.47 12.44 4.96
CA ASP A 92 -18.00 12.73 6.31
C ASP A 92 -16.74 11.95 6.70
N ASN A 93 -16.35 10.94 5.92
CA ASN A 93 -15.23 10.05 6.25
C ASN A 93 -13.92 10.83 6.44
N GLY A 94 -13.60 11.76 5.53
CA GLY A 94 -12.35 12.53 5.59
C GLY A 94 -12.23 13.44 6.80
N TRP A 95 -13.34 13.83 7.42
CA TRP A 95 -13.35 14.69 8.61
C TRP A 95 -13.31 13.91 9.93
N ILE A 96 -13.29 12.58 9.86
CA ILE A 96 -13.19 11.69 11.02
C ILE A 96 -11.93 10.84 10.82
N PRO A 97 -10.78 11.23 11.39
CA PRO A 97 -9.50 10.55 11.12
C PRO A 97 -9.50 9.04 11.37
N TYR A 98 -10.27 8.58 12.37
CA TYR A 98 -10.45 7.16 12.65
C TYR A 98 -11.08 6.37 11.48
N LEU A 99 -11.87 7.03 10.62
CA LEU A 99 -12.49 6.41 9.45
C LEU A 99 -11.58 6.40 8.21
N MET A 100 -10.36 6.94 8.33
CA MET A 100 -9.43 7.09 7.22
C MET A 100 -8.23 6.18 7.42
N ARG A 101 -7.79 5.58 6.31
CA ARG A 101 -6.57 4.78 6.22
C ARG A 101 -5.29 5.51 6.67
N TRP A 102 -4.38 4.74 7.23
CA TRP A 102 -2.95 5.02 7.22
C TRP A 102 -2.33 4.54 5.91
N ALA A 103 -1.54 5.37 5.26
CA ALA A 103 -0.82 5.01 4.04
C ALA A 103 0.68 4.84 4.32
N THR A 104 1.41 4.21 3.42
CA THR A 104 2.88 4.19 3.46
C THR A 104 3.47 5.16 2.45
N GLY A 105 4.41 5.99 2.87
CA GLY A 105 5.08 6.99 2.02
C GLY A 105 6.59 6.85 2.04
N ALA A 106 7.22 7.15 0.91
CA ALA A 106 8.66 7.16 0.75
C ALA A 106 9.31 8.18 1.71
N LYS A 107 10.20 7.72 2.61
CA LYS A 107 10.84 8.58 3.62
C LYS A 107 11.64 9.72 2.98
N ASP A 108 12.34 9.44 1.89
CA ASP A 108 13.13 10.38 1.10
C ASP A 108 12.29 11.47 0.39
N ILE A 109 10.98 11.25 0.23
CA ILE A 109 10.06 12.22 -0.39
C ILE A 109 9.19 12.90 0.69
N CYS A 110 8.44 12.10 1.46
CA CYS A 110 7.46 12.57 2.43
C CYS A 110 8.09 13.14 3.72
N TYR A 111 9.34 12.80 4.02
CA TYR A 111 10.02 13.20 5.26
C TYR A 111 11.36 13.90 5.01
N LYS A 112 11.53 14.52 3.83
CA LYS A 112 12.76 15.23 3.46
C LYS A 112 13.07 16.46 4.33
N ASN A 113 12.03 17.08 4.92
CA ASN A 113 12.16 18.24 5.81
C ASN A 113 11.01 18.28 6.83
N LYS A 114 11.11 19.20 7.81
CA LYS A 114 10.14 19.32 8.92
C LYS A 114 8.71 19.62 8.45
N LEU A 115 8.54 20.51 7.47
CA LEU A 115 7.22 20.88 6.94
C LEU A 115 6.52 19.68 6.31
N TYR A 116 7.24 18.94 5.45
CA TYR A 116 6.73 17.73 4.81
C TYR A 116 6.42 16.65 5.85
N SER A 117 7.31 16.48 6.82
CA SER A 117 7.11 15.52 7.92
C SER A 117 5.85 15.80 8.72
N LEU A 118 5.56 17.08 9.01
CA LEU A 118 4.34 17.50 9.70
C LEU A 118 3.09 17.25 8.83
N PHE A 119 3.12 17.64 7.57
CA PHE A 119 2.01 17.45 6.64
C PHE A 119 1.67 15.96 6.44
N PHE A 120 2.66 15.13 6.09
CA PHE A 120 2.45 13.70 5.83
C PHE A 120 2.16 12.93 7.13
N GLY A 121 2.80 13.29 8.25
CA GLY A 121 2.47 12.73 9.56
C GLY A 121 1.01 13.01 9.97
N ALA A 122 0.56 14.26 9.85
CA ALA A 122 -0.83 14.65 10.12
C ALA A 122 -1.82 14.03 9.12
N GLY A 123 -1.35 13.64 7.92
CA GLY A 123 -2.13 12.94 6.90
C GLY A 123 -2.21 11.42 7.08
N GLN A 124 -1.73 10.88 8.21
CA GLN A 124 -1.65 9.44 8.48
C GLN A 124 -0.77 8.68 7.48
N VAL A 125 0.36 9.28 7.06
CA VAL A 125 1.35 8.58 6.24
C VAL A 125 2.46 8.03 7.14
N LEU A 126 2.90 6.81 6.88
CA LEU A 126 3.96 6.12 7.60
C LEU A 126 5.25 6.16 6.77
N PRO A 127 6.40 6.54 7.35
CA PRO A 127 7.67 6.57 6.64
C PRO A 127 8.16 5.14 6.32
N ILE A 128 8.36 4.87 5.04
CA ILE A 128 8.98 3.65 4.51
C ILE A 128 10.25 4.01 3.74
N THR A 129 11.34 3.30 4.05
CA THR A 129 12.58 3.38 3.29
C THR A 129 12.49 2.47 2.06
N ARG A 130 12.89 3.00 0.90
CA ARG A 130 12.88 2.31 -0.40
C ARG A 130 14.27 1.81 -0.78
N PHE A 131 14.38 1.16 -1.94
CA PHE A 131 15.65 0.73 -2.54
C PHE A 131 16.43 -0.31 -1.72
N GLY A 132 15.70 -1.23 -1.07
CA GLY A 132 16.30 -2.38 -0.37
C GLY A 132 16.90 -2.06 1.00
N ILE A 133 17.03 -0.78 1.37
CA ILE A 133 17.57 -0.37 2.67
C ILE A 133 16.62 -0.80 3.79
N GLY A 134 17.07 -1.73 4.65
CA GLY A 134 16.31 -2.29 5.76
C GLY A 134 15.26 -3.35 5.37
N GLY A 135 15.08 -3.61 4.07
CA GLY A 135 14.20 -4.66 3.55
C GLY A 135 12.76 -4.59 4.09
N PRO A 136 12.08 -5.74 4.23
CA PRO A 136 10.74 -5.78 4.81
C PRO A 136 10.73 -5.56 6.34
N PHE A 137 11.88 -5.68 7.02
CA PHE A 137 12.01 -5.59 8.50
C PHE A 137 12.37 -4.20 8.99
N GLN A 138 11.68 -3.19 8.46
CA GLN A 138 11.93 -1.79 8.75
C GLN A 138 10.92 -1.19 9.75
N PRO A 139 11.28 -0.09 10.45
CA PRO A 139 10.42 0.54 11.47
C PRO A 139 9.00 0.90 10.99
N GLY A 140 8.83 1.37 9.75
CA GLY A 140 7.51 1.69 9.21
C GLY A 140 6.59 0.48 9.09
N MET A 141 7.15 -0.69 8.77
CA MET A 141 6.38 -1.93 8.71
C MET A 141 5.96 -2.42 10.09
N ASP A 142 6.77 -2.20 11.13
CA ASP A 142 6.39 -2.52 12.51
C ASP A 142 5.21 -1.64 12.99
N MET A 143 5.15 -0.36 12.56
CA MET A 143 3.98 0.49 12.78
C MET A 143 2.74 -0.06 12.05
N CYS A 144 2.87 -0.51 10.80
CA CYS A 144 1.77 -1.09 10.04
C CYS A 144 1.21 -2.34 10.73
N VAL A 145 2.09 -3.27 11.13
CA VAL A 145 1.69 -4.49 11.86
C VAL A 145 0.99 -4.12 13.17
N ARG A 146 1.45 -3.08 13.87
CA ARG A 146 0.80 -2.60 15.10
C ARG A 146 -0.59 -1.99 14.85
N LEU A 147 -0.79 -1.23 13.77
CA LEU A 147 -2.09 -0.66 13.40
C LEU A 147 -3.09 -1.74 12.99
N LEU A 148 -2.63 -2.76 12.27
CA LEU A 148 -3.46 -3.91 11.88
C LEU A 148 -3.71 -4.88 13.04
N ASN A 149 -3.02 -4.69 14.16
CA ASN A 149 -3.19 -5.45 15.38
C ASN A 149 -3.81 -4.57 16.49
N PRO A 150 -5.11 -4.24 16.40
CA PRO A 150 -5.77 -3.45 17.43
C PRO A 150 -5.71 -4.15 18.78
N ASN A 151 -5.16 -3.47 19.79
CA ASN A 151 -5.18 -3.92 21.18
C ASN A 151 -6.58 -3.78 21.74
N ASN A 152 -7.41 -4.75 21.39
CA ASN A 152 -8.80 -4.74 21.78
C ASN A 152 -8.98 -5.63 23.01
N LYS A 153 -9.44 -5.01 24.11
CA LYS A 153 -10.26 -5.69 25.12
C LYS A 153 -11.62 -6.07 24.51
N ILE A 154 -11.65 -6.66 23.32
CA ILE A 154 -12.87 -7.14 22.70
C ILE A 154 -13.24 -8.46 23.35
N LYS A 155 -14.52 -8.57 23.71
CA LYS A 155 -15.16 -9.82 24.10
C LYS A 155 -14.77 -10.89 23.08
N TYR A 156 -13.88 -11.77 23.53
CA TYR A 156 -13.17 -12.75 22.72
C TYR A 156 -14.16 -13.57 21.89
N SER A 157 -14.08 -13.48 20.57
CA SER A 157 -14.64 -14.53 19.72
C SER A 157 -13.85 -15.80 20.00
N ALA A 158 -14.51 -16.84 20.50
CA ALA A 158 -13.89 -18.14 20.80
C ALA A 158 -13.10 -18.71 19.61
N LYS A 159 -13.45 -18.30 18.39
CA LYS A 159 -12.81 -18.65 17.12
C LYS A 159 -11.30 -18.32 17.05
N TYR A 160 -10.82 -17.29 17.76
CA TYR A 160 -9.42 -16.84 17.69
C TYR A 160 -8.67 -16.90 19.03
N ALA A 161 -9.30 -17.46 20.07
CA ALA A 161 -8.74 -17.62 21.40
C ALA A 161 -7.35 -18.30 21.47
N PRO A 162 -7.01 -19.34 20.68
CA PRO A 162 -5.73 -20.03 20.82
C PRO A 162 -4.50 -19.25 20.34
N TYR A 163 -4.68 -18.07 19.72
CA TYR A 163 -3.58 -17.29 19.12
C TYR A 163 -3.25 -15.98 19.85
N LEU A 164 -3.86 -15.74 21.01
CA LEU A 164 -3.81 -14.46 21.70
C LEU A 164 -2.57 -14.30 22.58
N VAL A 165 -1.90 -13.15 22.44
CA VAL A 165 -0.92 -12.63 23.41
C VAL A 165 -1.57 -11.48 24.15
N HIS A 166 -1.65 -11.58 25.48
CA HIS A 166 -1.96 -10.43 26.32
C HIS A 166 -0.79 -9.45 26.28
N THR A 167 -0.85 -8.43 25.40
CA THR A 167 0.10 -7.32 25.46
C THR A 167 -0.44 -6.23 26.37
N ASN A 168 0.20 -6.03 27.52
CA ASN A 168 -0.01 -4.85 28.37
C ASN A 168 0.60 -3.57 27.73
N ALA A 169 0.67 -3.47 26.40
CA ALA A 169 1.23 -2.33 25.69
C ALA A 169 0.20 -1.19 25.66
N THR A 170 0.07 -0.50 26.78
CA THR A 170 -0.97 0.48 27.12
C THR A 170 -0.62 1.93 26.74
N SER A 171 0.37 2.19 25.88
CA SER A 171 0.78 3.58 25.67
C SER A 171 -0.02 4.33 24.60
N TYR A 172 -0.54 3.70 23.54
CA TYR A 172 -1.21 4.38 22.42
C TYR A 172 -2.77 4.35 22.60
N PRO A 173 -3.46 5.50 22.67
CA PRO A 173 -4.88 5.60 23.03
C PRO A 173 -5.84 5.12 21.91
N PHE A 174 -6.22 3.85 22.03
CA PHE A 174 -7.05 3.06 21.13
C PHE A 174 -8.36 3.69 20.58
N TRP A 175 -9.05 4.56 21.32
CA TRP A 175 -10.38 5.09 20.96
C TRP A 175 -10.37 6.18 19.87
N ARG A 176 -9.20 6.54 19.32
CA ARG A 176 -9.03 7.59 18.30
C ARG A 176 -8.22 7.16 17.07
N GLU A 177 -7.87 5.87 16.96
CA GLU A 177 -6.89 5.37 15.99
C GLU A 177 -7.49 4.47 14.91
N SER A 178 -7.39 4.87 13.64
CA SER A 178 -7.76 4.01 12.52
C SER A 178 -6.91 2.73 12.51
N ASN A 179 -7.57 1.57 12.42
CA ASN A 179 -6.92 0.26 12.20
C ASN A 179 -6.93 -0.13 10.70
N TRP A 180 -7.12 0.86 9.83
CA TRP A 180 -7.09 0.70 8.39
C TRP A 180 -5.71 1.12 7.87
N VAL A 181 -5.01 0.20 7.22
CA VAL A 181 -3.73 0.44 6.53
C VAL A 181 -3.90 0.21 5.04
N HIS A 182 -3.33 1.10 4.23
CA HIS A 182 -3.33 1.03 2.78
C HIS A 182 -1.90 0.91 2.24
N PHE A 183 -1.68 -0.08 1.38
CA PHE A 183 -0.40 -0.31 0.72
C PHE A 183 -0.47 -0.16 -0.79
N PHE A 184 0.65 0.32 -1.32
CA PHE A 184 1.08 0.26 -2.73
C PHE A 184 2.23 -0.74 -2.85
N PRO A 185 1.96 -2.04 -3.01
CA PRO A 185 2.97 -3.09 -2.84
C PRO A 185 4.10 -3.08 -3.88
N GLU A 186 3.95 -2.36 -5.00
CA GLU A 186 4.98 -2.18 -6.03
C GLU A 186 6.19 -1.38 -5.49
N GLY A 187 5.96 -0.55 -4.47
CA GLY A 187 6.98 0.23 -3.76
C GLY A 187 7.40 1.54 -4.43
N TYR A 188 6.87 1.83 -5.62
CA TYR A 188 7.02 3.11 -6.33
C TYR A 188 5.92 3.25 -7.40
N VAL A 189 5.77 4.47 -7.93
CA VAL A 189 4.87 4.79 -9.04
C VAL A 189 5.32 4.09 -10.31
N HIS A 190 4.45 3.30 -10.91
CA HIS A 190 4.67 2.57 -12.14
C HIS A 190 3.72 3.04 -13.25
N GLN A 191 4.27 3.77 -14.23
CA GLN A 191 3.54 4.27 -15.39
C GLN A 191 4.01 3.56 -16.66
N ALA A 192 3.57 2.32 -16.86
CA ALA A 192 3.88 1.59 -18.10
C ALA A 192 3.23 2.25 -19.32
N LEU A 193 3.97 2.31 -20.43
CA LEU A 193 3.52 2.85 -21.71
C LEU A 193 2.81 1.78 -22.55
N GLU A 194 2.10 2.21 -23.61
CA GLU A 194 1.54 1.30 -24.61
C GLU A 194 2.64 0.40 -25.22
N PRO A 195 2.39 -0.91 -25.44
CA PRO A 195 1.12 -1.62 -25.28
C PRO A 195 0.86 -2.16 -23.86
N HIS A 196 1.77 -1.96 -22.92
CA HIS A 196 1.72 -2.48 -21.54
C HIS A 196 1.07 -1.50 -20.56
N GLU A 197 0.22 -0.58 -21.04
CA GLU A 197 -0.41 0.40 -20.17
C GLU A 197 -1.24 -0.29 -19.08
N GLY A 198 -1.07 0.19 -17.84
CA GLY A 198 -1.83 -0.30 -16.69
C GLY A 198 -1.39 -1.68 -16.20
N THR A 199 -0.28 -2.23 -16.67
CA THR A 199 0.32 -3.41 -16.03
C THR A 199 0.92 -3.09 -14.67
N MET A 200 1.13 -4.12 -13.87
CA MET A 200 1.71 -4.03 -12.52
C MET A 200 3.04 -4.77 -12.40
N ARG A 201 3.84 -4.31 -11.45
CA ARG A 201 5.04 -5.04 -11.00
C ARG A 201 4.68 -6.15 -10.02
N TYR A 202 5.68 -6.96 -9.68
CA TYR A 202 5.59 -7.85 -8.52
C TYR A 202 5.30 -7.06 -7.23
N PHE A 203 4.62 -7.70 -6.29
CA PHE A 203 4.33 -7.11 -4.97
C PHE A 203 5.46 -7.43 -3.98
N ARG A 204 5.87 -6.45 -3.20
CA ARG A 204 6.95 -6.60 -2.22
C ARG A 204 6.48 -7.29 -0.94
N TRP A 205 7.39 -8.02 -0.30
CA TRP A 205 7.14 -8.78 0.93
C TRP A 205 6.68 -7.98 2.15
N GLY A 206 6.80 -6.65 2.14
CA GLY A 206 6.22 -5.80 3.20
C GLY A 206 4.72 -6.05 3.35
N THR A 207 4.01 -6.20 2.24
CA THR A 207 2.57 -6.54 2.24
C THR A 207 2.30 -7.89 2.88
N SER A 208 3.15 -8.89 2.63
CA SER A 208 3.03 -10.21 3.26
C SER A 208 3.18 -10.14 4.78
N ARG A 209 4.06 -9.29 5.31
CA ARG A 209 4.17 -9.07 6.77
C ARG A 209 2.85 -8.55 7.37
N ALA A 210 2.20 -7.60 6.69
CA ALA A 210 0.92 -7.05 7.12
C ALA A 210 -0.21 -8.10 7.16
N VAL A 211 -0.09 -9.19 6.39
CA VAL A 211 -1.01 -10.33 6.46
C VAL A 211 -0.59 -11.32 7.56
N LEU A 212 0.67 -11.71 7.61
CA LEU A 212 1.17 -12.85 8.40
C LEU A 212 1.42 -12.52 9.88
N GLU A 213 1.75 -11.27 10.20
CA GLU A 213 2.26 -10.89 11.51
C GLU A 213 1.24 -10.29 12.50
N PRO A 214 0.12 -9.64 12.13
CA PRO A 214 -0.87 -9.22 13.12
C PRO A 214 -1.34 -10.38 14.01
N VAL A 215 -1.82 -10.17 15.24
CA VAL A 215 -2.31 -11.29 16.06
C VAL A 215 -3.58 -11.84 15.44
N THR A 216 -4.58 -10.97 15.27
CA THR A 216 -5.82 -11.30 14.55
C THR A 216 -5.63 -11.06 13.05
N PRO A 217 -6.06 -11.99 12.17
CA PRO A 217 -5.97 -11.78 10.73
C PRO A 217 -6.75 -10.53 10.30
N PRO A 218 -6.15 -9.62 9.51
CA PRO A 218 -6.88 -8.47 8.99
C PRO A 218 -7.93 -8.91 7.97
N ILE A 219 -8.93 -8.05 7.72
CA ILE A 219 -9.76 -8.11 6.52
C ILE A 219 -8.97 -7.47 5.39
N ILE A 220 -8.83 -8.15 4.25
CA ILE A 220 -7.98 -7.70 3.14
C ILE A 220 -8.85 -7.40 1.93
N VAL A 221 -8.77 -6.17 1.41
CA VAL A 221 -9.55 -5.71 0.25
C VAL A 221 -8.59 -5.32 -0.88
N PRO A 222 -8.56 -6.09 -1.99
CA PRO A 222 -7.79 -5.71 -3.18
C PRO A 222 -8.48 -4.56 -3.91
N MET A 223 -7.67 -3.68 -4.48
CA MET A 223 -8.12 -2.52 -5.23
C MET A 223 -7.25 -2.33 -6.46
N PHE A 224 -7.81 -1.77 -7.53
CA PHE A 224 -7.06 -1.37 -8.71
C PHE A 224 -7.52 -0.01 -9.19
N SER A 225 -6.60 0.85 -9.60
CA SER A 225 -6.88 2.17 -10.18
C SER A 225 -6.17 2.36 -11.50
N HIS A 226 -6.83 3.08 -12.42
CA HIS A 226 -6.26 3.47 -13.70
C HIS A 226 -6.82 4.83 -14.14
N GLY A 227 -5.99 5.64 -14.78
CA GLY A 227 -6.37 6.92 -15.39
C GLY A 227 -5.73 8.13 -14.70
N LEU A 228 -5.27 8.01 -13.45
CA LEU A 228 -4.58 9.11 -12.76
C LEU A 228 -3.21 9.41 -13.38
N GLN A 229 -2.50 8.40 -13.89
CA GLN A 229 -1.28 8.59 -14.67
C GLN A 229 -1.51 9.39 -15.96
N LYS A 230 -2.73 9.39 -16.50
CA LYS A 230 -3.10 10.20 -17.68
C LYS A 230 -3.39 11.66 -17.31
N VAL A 231 -3.70 11.93 -16.05
CA VAL A 231 -3.94 13.29 -15.53
C VAL A 231 -2.65 13.91 -14.99
N PHE A 232 -1.82 13.09 -14.33
CA PHE A 232 -0.53 13.48 -13.79
C PHE A 232 0.54 12.50 -14.24
N GLN A 233 1.20 12.86 -15.34
CA GLN A 233 2.31 12.10 -15.92
C GLN A 233 3.60 12.47 -15.21
N GLU A 234 4.38 11.46 -14.81
CA GLU A 234 5.74 11.70 -14.35
C GLU A 234 6.64 11.86 -15.56
N ILE A 235 6.98 13.11 -15.88
CA ILE A 235 7.95 13.43 -16.92
C ILE A 235 9.34 13.43 -16.26
N PRO A 236 10.31 12.65 -16.77
CA PRO A 236 11.69 12.70 -16.29
C PRO A 236 12.27 14.12 -16.39
N LYS A 237 13.22 14.47 -15.51
CA LYS A 237 13.81 15.82 -15.49
C LYS A 237 14.51 16.13 -16.82
N GLY A 238 14.34 17.34 -17.35
CA GLY A 238 15.02 17.76 -18.60
C GLY A 238 14.29 17.42 -19.89
N TYR A 239 13.08 16.86 -19.78
CA TYR A 239 12.26 16.45 -20.91
C TYR A 239 10.93 17.20 -20.95
N GLU A 240 10.48 17.55 -22.15
CA GLU A 240 9.17 18.13 -22.40
C GLU A 240 8.30 17.15 -23.19
N MET A 241 7.00 17.12 -22.86
CA MET A 241 6.01 16.34 -23.60
C MET A 241 5.64 17.06 -24.89
N GLU A 242 5.87 16.41 -26.03
CA GLU A 242 5.26 16.83 -27.29
C GLU A 242 3.81 16.33 -27.38
N GLY A 243 2.88 17.26 -27.61
CA GLY A 243 1.51 16.94 -28.00
C GLY A 243 0.58 16.72 -26.82
N ASN A 244 -0.27 17.72 -26.60
CA ASN A 244 -1.48 17.61 -25.79
C ASN A 244 -2.31 16.41 -26.29
N ASN A 245 -2.35 15.31 -25.54
CA ASN A 245 -3.12 14.12 -25.87
C ASN A 245 -4.60 14.41 -25.55
N THR A 246 -5.21 15.27 -26.36
CA THR A 246 -6.58 15.81 -26.21
C THR A 246 -7.67 14.79 -26.54
N ASN A 247 -7.30 13.63 -27.11
CA ASN A 247 -8.25 12.64 -27.65
C ASN A 247 -8.24 11.25 -26.98
N LYS A 248 -7.54 11.04 -25.86
CA LYS A 248 -7.62 9.75 -25.13
C LYS A 248 -8.55 9.85 -23.93
N ASP A 249 -9.40 8.83 -23.75
CA ASP A 249 -10.30 8.73 -22.59
C ASP A 249 -9.52 8.92 -21.28
N ARG A 250 -9.88 9.98 -20.54
CA ARG A 250 -9.29 10.33 -19.23
C ARG A 250 -10.16 9.84 -18.07
N THR A 251 -10.98 8.82 -18.32
CA THR A 251 -11.78 8.19 -17.25
C THR A 251 -10.87 7.65 -16.16
N ILE A 252 -11.13 8.07 -14.93
CA ILE A 252 -10.50 7.51 -13.74
C ILE A 252 -11.31 6.29 -13.34
N SER A 253 -10.76 5.10 -13.56
CA SER A 253 -11.38 3.83 -13.18
C SER A 253 -10.85 3.40 -11.83
N ILE A 254 -11.75 3.09 -10.89
CA ILE A 254 -11.41 2.52 -9.59
C ILE A 254 -12.21 1.22 -9.44
N ARG A 255 -11.52 0.13 -9.12
CA ARG A 255 -12.07 -1.20 -8.90
C ARG A 255 -11.74 -1.63 -7.49
N ILE A 256 -12.74 -2.04 -6.75
CA ILE A 256 -12.61 -2.56 -5.40
C ILE A 256 -13.17 -3.97 -5.42
N GLY A 257 -12.35 -4.95 -5.03
CA GLY A 257 -12.75 -6.34 -5.01
C GLY A 257 -13.53 -6.71 -3.76
N GLU A 258 -14.07 -7.93 -3.77
CA GLU A 258 -14.54 -8.56 -2.54
C GLU A 258 -13.37 -8.74 -1.56
N PRO A 259 -13.63 -8.72 -0.24
CA PRO A 259 -12.63 -9.12 0.73
C PRO A 259 -12.12 -10.54 0.44
N ILE A 260 -10.81 -10.75 0.56
CA ILE A 260 -10.22 -12.08 0.39
C ILE A 260 -10.83 -13.02 1.44
N SER A 261 -11.20 -14.23 1.00
CA SER A 261 -11.90 -15.19 1.83
C SER A 261 -11.13 -15.52 3.12
N GLU A 262 -11.87 -15.69 4.22
CA GLU A 262 -11.27 -16.00 5.52
C GLU A 262 -10.46 -17.29 5.50
N THR A 263 -10.91 -18.28 4.72
CA THR A 263 -10.24 -19.58 4.57
C THR A 263 -8.87 -19.43 3.94
N THR A 264 -8.75 -18.64 2.88
CA THR A 264 -7.46 -18.37 2.22
C THR A 264 -6.52 -17.63 3.14
N VAL A 265 -7.00 -16.56 3.81
CA VAL A 265 -6.19 -15.83 4.78
C VAL A 265 -5.74 -16.75 5.93
N ALA A 266 -6.65 -17.57 6.47
CA ALA A 266 -6.32 -18.54 7.52
C ALA A 266 -5.27 -19.57 7.06
N GLY A 267 -5.31 -20.02 5.80
CA GLY A 267 -4.29 -20.91 5.22
C GLY A 267 -2.88 -20.33 5.32
N PHE A 268 -2.66 -19.12 4.80
CA PHE A 268 -1.36 -18.44 4.89
C PHE A 268 -0.91 -18.23 6.34
N ARG A 269 -1.86 -17.91 7.21
CA ARG A 269 -1.63 -17.68 8.63
C ARG A 269 -1.20 -18.94 9.35
N ASN A 270 -1.81 -20.08 9.04
CA ASN A 270 -1.47 -21.37 9.61
C ASN A 270 -0.08 -21.83 9.17
N GLU A 271 0.28 -21.64 7.90
CA GLU A 271 1.64 -21.88 7.42
C GLU A 271 2.66 -21.06 8.22
N TRP A 272 2.40 -19.76 8.44
CA TRP A 272 3.27 -18.91 9.25
C TRP A 272 3.38 -19.37 10.70
N ILE A 273 2.25 -19.75 11.32
CA ILE A 273 2.21 -20.23 12.70
C ILE A 273 3.01 -21.53 12.84
N ASN A 274 2.88 -22.44 11.88
CA ASN A 274 3.64 -23.69 11.86
C ASN A 274 5.16 -23.43 11.76
N LEU A 275 5.58 -22.45 10.95
CA LEU A 275 6.98 -22.03 10.91
C LEU A 275 7.45 -21.48 12.27
N CYS A 276 6.64 -20.67 12.95
CA CYS A 276 6.98 -20.21 14.30
C CYS A 276 7.09 -21.37 15.30
N HIS A 277 6.18 -22.35 15.26
CA HIS A 277 6.24 -23.52 16.14
C HIS A 277 7.48 -24.38 15.88
N LYS A 278 7.84 -24.61 14.61
CA LYS A 278 9.02 -25.38 14.21
C LYS A 278 10.32 -24.80 14.79
N GLU A 279 10.41 -23.48 14.84
CA GLU A 279 11.56 -22.76 15.41
C GLU A 279 11.52 -22.67 16.95
N ASN A 280 10.60 -23.38 17.62
CA ASN A 280 10.31 -23.26 19.06
C ASN A 280 10.03 -21.81 19.51
N VAL A 281 9.53 -20.99 18.59
CA VAL A 281 9.20 -19.59 18.83
C VAL A 281 7.79 -19.53 19.36
N GLY A 282 7.67 -19.44 20.68
CA GLY A 282 6.39 -19.18 21.33
C GLY A 282 5.84 -17.79 20.97
N LEU A 283 4.53 -17.64 21.19
CA LEU A 283 3.79 -16.37 21.06
C LEU A 283 4.43 -15.18 21.81
N ASN A 284 5.23 -15.45 22.85
CA ASN A 284 5.90 -14.46 23.70
C ASN A 284 7.33 -14.10 23.26
N ALA A 285 7.81 -14.60 22.12
CA ALA A 285 9.14 -14.28 21.64
C ALA A 285 9.31 -12.76 21.49
N GLU A 286 10.36 -12.23 22.12
CA GLU A 286 10.64 -10.81 22.09
C GLU A 286 11.03 -10.37 20.68
N THR A 287 11.95 -11.09 20.06
CA THR A 287 12.47 -10.81 18.72
C THR A 287 12.12 -11.93 17.75
N MET A 288 11.88 -11.56 16.49
CA MET A 288 11.77 -12.52 15.40
C MET A 288 13.16 -13.11 15.12
N PRO A 289 13.35 -14.43 15.22
CA PRO A 289 14.62 -15.08 14.89
C PRO A 289 15.02 -14.89 13.44
N ASP A 290 16.31 -15.07 13.17
CA ASP A 290 16.84 -14.87 11.81
C ASP A 290 16.27 -15.87 10.81
N VAL A 291 16.03 -17.12 11.21
CA VAL A 291 15.41 -18.14 10.35
C VAL A 291 14.02 -17.69 9.87
N LEU A 292 13.21 -17.07 10.73
CA LEU A 292 11.92 -16.52 10.34
C LEU A 292 12.04 -15.25 9.49
N LYS A 293 13.17 -14.54 9.54
CA LYS A 293 13.43 -13.36 8.69
C LYS A 293 13.94 -13.75 7.30
N ASN A 294 14.95 -14.62 7.28
CA ASN A 294 15.84 -14.85 6.15
C ASN A 294 15.88 -16.30 5.66
N GLY A 295 15.27 -17.24 6.42
CA GLY A 295 15.16 -18.63 6.04
C GLY A 295 14.28 -18.83 4.80
N GLN A 296 14.57 -19.88 4.04
CA GLN A 296 13.95 -20.13 2.74
C GLN A 296 12.43 -20.32 2.85
N GLU A 297 11.96 -21.16 3.77
CA GLU A 297 10.52 -21.41 3.99
C GLU A 297 9.75 -20.11 4.30
N ALA A 298 10.35 -19.22 5.10
CA ALA A 298 9.74 -17.93 5.44
C ALA A 298 9.75 -16.94 4.26
N LYS A 299 10.78 -16.99 3.39
CA LYS A 299 10.82 -16.21 2.15
C LYS A 299 9.80 -16.72 1.14
N ASP A 300 9.71 -18.03 0.96
CA ASP A 300 8.76 -18.68 0.04
C ASP A 300 7.32 -18.35 0.43
N LEU A 301 6.98 -18.45 1.72
CA LEU A 301 5.66 -18.05 2.20
C LEU A 301 5.37 -16.56 1.94
N ARG A 302 6.36 -15.67 2.12
CA ARG A 302 6.17 -14.25 1.81
C ARG A 302 5.97 -14.00 0.33
N SER A 303 6.72 -14.69 -0.54
CA SER A 303 6.55 -14.62 -2.00
C SER A 303 5.17 -15.13 -2.41
N LYS A 304 4.74 -16.29 -1.89
CA LYS A 304 3.42 -16.87 -2.12
C LYS A 304 2.30 -15.89 -1.77
N VAL A 305 2.35 -15.28 -0.58
CA VAL A 305 1.34 -14.29 -0.16
C VAL A 305 1.36 -13.05 -1.06
N ALA A 306 2.54 -12.51 -1.39
CA ALA A 306 2.65 -11.33 -2.23
C ALA A 306 2.12 -11.58 -3.65
N ALA A 307 2.48 -12.72 -4.25
CA ALA A 307 2.02 -13.15 -5.56
C ALA A 307 0.49 -13.32 -5.57
N TYR A 308 -0.07 -13.99 -4.56
CA TYR A 308 -1.52 -14.15 -4.44
C TYR A 308 -2.25 -12.79 -4.40
N LEU A 309 -1.77 -11.85 -3.57
CA LEU A 309 -2.37 -10.52 -3.49
C LEU A 309 -2.27 -9.75 -4.81
N ARG A 310 -1.16 -9.90 -5.54
CA ARG A 310 -0.99 -9.33 -6.88
C ARG A 310 -2.02 -9.89 -7.86
N GLU A 311 -2.24 -11.20 -7.85
CA GLU A 311 -3.23 -11.86 -8.70
C GLU A 311 -4.66 -11.39 -8.40
N GLU A 312 -5.02 -11.18 -7.14
CA GLU A 312 -6.33 -10.61 -6.78
C GLU A 312 -6.50 -9.18 -7.34
N VAL A 313 -5.44 -8.38 -7.35
CA VAL A 313 -5.47 -7.05 -7.97
C VAL A 313 -5.50 -7.15 -9.51
N GLU A 314 -4.81 -8.13 -10.10
CA GLU A 314 -4.83 -8.39 -11.55
C GLU A 314 -6.22 -8.78 -12.05
N LYS A 315 -6.98 -9.57 -11.28
CA LYS A 315 -8.38 -9.87 -11.59
C LYS A 315 -9.21 -8.59 -11.70
N LEU A 316 -9.01 -7.62 -10.79
CA LEU A 316 -9.69 -6.32 -10.84
C LEU A 316 -9.25 -5.49 -12.03
N ARG A 317 -7.95 -5.49 -12.35
CA ARG A 317 -7.40 -4.81 -13.53
C ARG A 317 -8.12 -5.23 -14.81
N LEU A 318 -8.32 -6.53 -15.02
CA LEU A 318 -8.99 -7.05 -16.23
C LEU A 318 -10.47 -6.64 -16.35
N THR A 319 -11.09 -6.11 -15.30
CA THR A 319 -12.44 -5.52 -15.35
C THR A 319 -12.48 -4.06 -15.83
N VAL A 320 -11.32 -3.44 -16.02
CA VAL A 320 -11.22 -2.11 -16.63
C VAL A 320 -11.27 -2.27 -18.15
N PRO A 321 -12.09 -1.47 -18.87
CA PRO A 321 -12.20 -1.57 -20.32
C PRO A 321 -10.84 -1.45 -21.02
N ASN A 322 -10.66 -2.22 -22.10
CA ASN A 322 -9.47 -2.19 -22.97
C ASN A 322 -8.15 -2.60 -22.28
N MET A 323 -8.21 -3.39 -21.21
CA MET A 323 -7.03 -3.99 -20.58
C MET A 323 -6.67 -5.33 -21.21
N ASN A 324 -5.43 -5.45 -21.71
CA ASN A 324 -4.89 -6.72 -22.20
C ASN A 324 -4.31 -7.55 -21.05
N PRO A 325 -4.25 -8.89 -21.14
CA PRO A 325 -3.48 -9.71 -20.21
C PRO A 325 -2.03 -9.23 -20.09
N GLU A 326 -1.48 -9.34 -18.87
CA GLU A 326 -0.08 -8.98 -18.62
C GLU A 326 0.85 -10.06 -19.16
N LEU A 327 2.10 -9.68 -19.43
CA LEU A 327 3.15 -10.64 -19.70
C LEU A 327 3.46 -11.43 -18.41
N PRO A 328 3.56 -12.78 -18.45
CA PRO A 328 3.80 -13.59 -17.26
C PRO A 328 5.03 -13.14 -16.46
N GLU A 329 6.09 -12.73 -17.14
CA GLU A 329 7.35 -12.26 -16.54
C GLU A 329 7.21 -11.00 -15.68
N PHE A 330 6.14 -10.20 -15.84
CA PHE A 330 5.93 -9.02 -14.99
C PHE A 330 5.62 -9.38 -13.54
N LYS A 331 5.24 -10.64 -13.27
CA LYS A 331 5.05 -11.19 -11.93
C LYS A 331 6.37 -11.48 -11.23
N GLU A 332 7.43 -11.71 -11.98
CA GLU A 332 8.70 -12.22 -11.46
C GLU A 332 9.62 -11.08 -11.02
N PRO A 333 10.10 -11.06 -9.76
CA PRO A 333 11.06 -10.06 -9.29
C PRO A 333 12.33 -9.97 -10.13
N GLU A 334 12.78 -11.10 -10.69
CA GLU A 334 13.98 -11.24 -11.52
C GLU A 334 13.87 -10.39 -12.79
N PHE A 335 12.71 -10.37 -13.44
CA PHE A 335 12.45 -9.54 -14.62
C PHE A 335 12.73 -8.06 -14.32
N TRP A 336 12.34 -7.60 -13.13
CA TRP A 336 12.49 -6.22 -12.69
C TRP A 336 13.85 -5.88 -12.07
N SER A 337 14.68 -6.90 -11.84
CA SER A 337 16.07 -6.73 -11.36
C SER A 337 17.04 -6.46 -12.51
N ASP A 338 16.69 -6.91 -13.71
CA ASP A 338 17.45 -6.71 -14.93
C ASP A 338 17.08 -5.35 -15.55
N ILE A 339 17.94 -4.37 -15.31
CA ILE A 339 17.71 -2.99 -15.76
C ILE A 339 17.56 -2.93 -17.29
N ASP A 340 18.28 -3.75 -18.05
CA ASP A 340 18.24 -3.76 -19.51
C ASP A 340 16.91 -4.32 -20.03
N LYS A 341 16.34 -5.32 -19.35
CA LYS A 341 14.99 -5.84 -19.67
C LYS A 341 13.88 -4.89 -19.27
N VAL A 342 14.00 -4.20 -18.14
CA VAL A 342 13.02 -3.18 -17.73
C VAL A 342 13.05 -1.99 -18.69
N HIS A 343 14.22 -1.54 -19.12
CA HIS A 343 14.34 -0.46 -20.10
C HIS A 343 13.83 -0.90 -21.49
N LYS A 344 14.14 -2.12 -21.94
CA LYS A 344 13.58 -2.66 -23.19
C LYS A 344 12.07 -2.97 -23.11
N GLY A 345 11.54 -3.36 -21.96
CA GLY A 345 10.12 -3.70 -21.78
C GLY A 345 9.20 -2.50 -21.51
N VAL A 346 9.72 -1.42 -20.90
CA VAL A 346 9.00 -0.15 -20.75
C VAL A 346 9.09 0.70 -22.04
N TYR A 347 10.05 0.42 -22.93
CA TYR A 347 10.27 1.25 -24.13
C TYR A 347 10.35 0.55 -25.49
N ASN A 348 10.39 -0.78 -25.64
CA ASN A 348 10.59 -1.37 -26.97
C ASN A 348 10.18 -2.84 -27.14
N HIS A 349 9.07 -3.05 -27.85
CA HIS A 349 9.00 -4.16 -28.82
C HIS A 349 8.69 -3.71 -30.25
N ARG A 350 8.40 -2.42 -30.50
CA ARG A 350 8.15 -1.86 -31.84
C ARG A 350 8.58 -0.39 -32.01
N GLY A 351 9.64 0.06 -31.34
CA GLY A 351 10.36 1.29 -31.69
C GLY A 351 9.53 2.58 -31.78
N LYS A 352 8.50 2.75 -30.94
CA LYS A 352 7.78 4.04 -30.82
C LYS A 352 7.61 4.42 -29.36
N VAL A 353 8.70 4.90 -28.76
CA VAL A 353 8.61 5.83 -27.62
C VAL A 353 8.03 7.13 -28.19
N ARG A 354 6.89 7.59 -27.66
CA ARG A 354 6.42 8.94 -27.98
C ARG A 354 7.43 9.89 -27.35
N MET A 355 8.15 10.58 -28.23
CA MET A 355 9.39 11.30 -27.97
C MET A 355 9.26 12.28 -26.81
N LEU A 356 10.32 12.36 -26.00
CA LEU A 356 10.51 13.45 -25.07
C LEU A 356 11.45 14.48 -25.74
N ARG A 357 11.03 15.75 -25.83
CA ARG A 357 11.79 16.80 -26.51
C ARG A 357 12.75 17.47 -25.52
N ASN A 358 14.02 17.61 -25.90
CA ASN A 358 15.01 18.39 -25.15
C ASN A 358 15.06 19.83 -25.72
N PRO A 359 14.85 20.90 -24.92
CA PRO A 359 14.80 22.28 -25.40
C PRO A 359 16.07 22.80 -26.08
N THR A 360 17.24 22.25 -25.72
CA THR A 360 18.54 22.68 -26.26
C THR A 360 19.12 21.74 -27.31
N LYS A 361 18.63 20.49 -27.40
CA LYS A 361 19.25 19.46 -28.25
C LYS A 361 18.31 18.81 -29.29
N GLY A 362 17.04 19.18 -29.35
CA GLY A 362 16.08 18.60 -30.30
C GLY A 362 15.59 17.20 -29.89
N LEU A 363 15.09 16.43 -30.87
CA LEU A 363 14.56 15.07 -30.66
C LEU A 363 15.71 14.12 -30.32
N ILE A 364 15.74 13.59 -29.10
CA ILE A 364 16.78 12.65 -28.65
C ILE A 364 16.12 11.45 -27.98
N GLU A 365 16.62 10.26 -28.32
CA GLU A 365 16.25 8.95 -27.78
C GLU A 365 16.45 8.92 -26.25
N VAL A 366 15.44 8.43 -25.52
CA VAL A 366 15.39 8.49 -24.06
C VAL A 366 16.40 7.50 -23.46
N VAL A 367 17.47 8.04 -22.89
CA VAL A 367 18.29 7.40 -21.87
C VAL A 367 18.28 8.35 -20.68
N GLU A 368 17.86 7.92 -19.49
CA GLU A 368 18.15 8.66 -18.24
C GLU A 368 17.89 7.75 -17.02
N ALA A 369 18.55 7.90 -15.87
CA ALA A 369 19.56 8.86 -15.43
C ALA A 369 20.50 8.14 -14.45
N ASN A 370 21.74 8.60 -14.41
CA ASN A 370 22.80 8.10 -13.56
C ASN A 370 22.40 7.98 -12.08
N LYS A 371 22.97 6.94 -11.46
CA LYS A 371 23.23 6.85 -10.02
C LYS A 371 24.03 8.09 -9.60
N ASP A 372 23.50 8.83 -8.64
CA ASP A 372 24.27 9.47 -7.56
C ASP A 372 23.39 9.49 -6.30
#